data_AF-A0A8H4QQM4-F1
#
_entry.id   AF-A0A8H4QQM4-F1
#
_cell.length_a   1.000
_cell.length_b   1.000
_cell.length_c   1.000
_cell.angle_alpha   90.00
_cell.angle_beta   90.00
_cell.angle_gamma   90.00
#
_symmetry.space_group_name_H-M   'P 1'
#
loop_
_entity.id
_entity.type
_entity.pdbx_description
1 polymer ?
#
loop_
_entity_poly.entity_id
_entity_poly.type
_entity_poly.pdbx_seq_one_letter_code
_entity_poly.pdbx_strand_id
1 'polypeptide(L)'
;MNSLFRPILRSAAIRNVPLPYRRPPPPILRRPATLNARLLGPTSALLQARFVASSVSGRPGSQTLKHAATNVKEELGNSASDLAKVIAGANVTVDTVADSSAESFVGITSKIAHEVPQPILVLGLAGGIPYVVASATTVYLAYEASLAASGAVIGMDPGVALTVLDQALNLQVTYGAVMLSFLGALHWGMEFAGYGGHKGFSRLFLGVAPMLVAWPTLGMQPMVALAVQWAGFTGLWYADSKATMAGWTPKWYSQYRFYLSILVGTCIIGSLAGTSLFGPVAGHGFITHDLDELREERRKNMPAKHGMIQGPIEAVPAPEDAEHFTRIHKREIKKEGEGEGKGKGEGSK
;
A
#
# COMPACT_ATOMS: atom_id res chain seq x y z
N MET A 1 -1.52 -26.41 66.36
CA MET A 1 -2.21 -25.11 66.53
C MET A 1 -2.32 -24.52 65.12
N ASN A 2 -3.28 -24.93 64.28
CA ASN A 2 -4.67 -24.43 64.17
C ASN A 2 -4.75 -22.92 64.48
N SER A 3 -5.30 -22.01 63.70
CA SER A 3 -6.16 -21.97 62.49
C SER A 3 -6.38 -20.46 62.25
N LEU A 4 -6.53 -19.93 61.03
CA LEU A 4 -7.80 -19.42 60.43
C LEU A 4 -7.39 -18.62 59.16
N PHE A 5 -7.72 -19.06 57.92
CA PHE A 5 -8.89 -18.67 57.11
C PHE A 5 -9.16 -17.13 57.11
N ARG A 6 -9.34 -16.36 56.02
CA ARG A 6 -9.78 -16.55 54.62
C ARG A 6 -9.59 -15.19 53.85
N PRO A 7 -9.80 -15.12 52.52
CA PRO A 7 -9.60 -13.93 51.68
C PRO A 7 -10.88 -13.08 51.53
N ILE A 8 -10.75 -11.79 51.21
CA ILE A 8 -11.88 -10.91 50.88
C ILE A 8 -11.97 -10.75 49.35
N LEU A 9 -12.79 -11.60 48.74
CA LEU A 9 -13.47 -11.35 47.48
C LEU A 9 -14.61 -10.36 47.76
N ARG A 10 -14.67 -9.23 47.04
CA ARG A 10 -15.89 -8.42 46.94
C ARG A 10 -16.38 -8.45 45.50
N SER A 11 -17.25 -9.43 45.22
CA SER A 11 -18.25 -9.34 44.17
C SER A 11 -19.23 -8.23 44.52
N ALA A 12 -19.39 -7.23 43.67
CA ALA A 12 -20.51 -6.31 43.71
C ALA A 12 -21.48 -6.67 42.58
N ALA A 13 -22.68 -7.05 43.02
CA ALA A 13 -23.76 -7.53 42.18
C ALA A 13 -24.36 -6.42 41.29
N ILE A 14 -24.77 -6.89 40.13
CA ILE A 14 -25.66 -6.32 39.13
C ILE A 14 -26.85 -5.58 39.77
N ARG A 15 -27.11 -4.35 39.34
CA ARG A 15 -28.41 -3.69 39.51
C ARG A 15 -28.91 -3.21 38.15
N ASN A 16 -29.80 -4.00 37.57
CA ASN A 16 -30.58 -3.64 36.39
C ASN A 16 -31.55 -2.52 36.75
N VAL A 17 -31.48 -1.39 36.04
CA VAL A 17 -32.46 -0.29 36.10
C VAL A 17 -33.11 -0.17 34.72
N PRO A 18 -34.45 -0.17 34.63
CA PRO A 18 -35.15 -0.11 33.34
C PRO A 18 -35.11 1.30 32.72
N LEU A 19 -35.01 1.30 31.39
CA LEU A 19 -34.95 2.43 30.45
C LEU A 19 -36.17 3.36 30.54
N PRO A 20 -35.99 4.69 30.64
CA PRO A 20 -37.02 5.63 30.21
C PRO A 20 -36.87 5.96 28.71
N TYR A 21 -37.96 5.71 28.00
CA TYR A 21 -38.28 6.01 26.61
C TYR A 21 -37.81 7.42 26.18
N ARG A 22 -36.75 7.51 25.36
CA ARG A 22 -36.30 8.78 24.75
C ARG A 22 -36.79 8.84 23.30
N ARG A 23 -37.66 9.82 23.01
CA ARG A 23 -38.28 10.05 21.69
C ARG A 23 -37.23 10.28 20.59
N PRO A 24 -37.44 9.76 19.37
CA PRO A 24 -36.58 10.02 18.23
C PRO A 24 -36.74 11.46 17.70
N PRO A 25 -35.66 12.10 17.19
CA PRO A 25 -35.76 13.40 16.52
C PRO A 25 -36.48 13.29 15.17
N PRO A 26 -37.15 14.36 14.70
CA PRO A 26 -37.92 14.34 13.45
C PRO A 26 -37.04 14.26 12.20
N PRO A 27 -37.53 13.65 11.10
CA PRO A 27 -36.76 13.44 9.88
C PRO A 27 -36.54 14.75 9.11
N ILE A 28 -35.28 15.03 8.78
CA ILE A 28 -34.88 16.14 7.92
C ILE A 28 -35.25 15.78 6.47
N LEU A 29 -36.09 16.63 5.87
CA LEU A 29 -36.51 16.57 4.47
C LEU A 29 -35.31 16.60 3.52
N ARG A 30 -34.97 15.46 2.89
CA ARG A 30 -34.11 15.42 1.70
C ARG A 30 -34.96 15.79 0.48
N ARG A 31 -34.62 16.91 -0.17
CA ARG A 31 -35.15 17.29 -1.49
C ARG A 31 -34.80 16.22 -2.53
N PRO A 32 -35.72 15.84 -3.43
CA PRO A 32 -35.44 14.89 -4.49
C PRO A 32 -34.65 15.55 -5.63
N ALA A 33 -33.49 14.99 -5.95
CA ALA A 33 -32.81 15.24 -7.23
C ALA A 33 -33.51 14.39 -8.30
N THR A 34 -33.99 15.04 -9.35
CA THR A 34 -34.68 14.41 -10.48
C THR A 34 -33.73 13.56 -11.30
N LEU A 35 -34.15 12.32 -11.51
CA LEU A 35 -33.54 11.29 -12.33
C LEU A 35 -33.93 11.56 -13.79
N ASN A 36 -32.99 11.98 -14.64
CA ASN A 36 -33.18 11.94 -16.08
C ASN A 36 -32.40 10.76 -16.64
N ALA A 37 -33.09 9.62 -16.74
CA ALA A 37 -32.69 8.51 -17.59
C ALA A 37 -33.00 8.89 -19.04
N ARG A 38 -31.96 8.96 -19.89
CA ARG A 38 -32.13 8.89 -21.34
C ARG A 38 -31.28 7.72 -21.85
N LEU A 39 -31.96 6.63 -22.19
CA LEU A 39 -31.43 5.56 -23.04
C LEU A 39 -31.14 6.11 -24.44
N LEU A 40 -29.97 5.76 -25.00
CA LEU A 40 -29.76 5.48 -26.42
C LEU A 40 -28.45 4.68 -26.58
N GLY A 41 -28.53 3.65 -27.41
CA GLY A 41 -27.58 2.53 -27.52
C GLY A 41 -26.27 2.77 -28.26
N PRO A 42 -25.58 1.69 -28.64
CA PRO A 42 -24.13 1.64 -28.85
C PRO A 42 -23.75 2.07 -30.27
N THR A 43 -22.83 3.02 -30.42
CA THR A 43 -22.14 3.26 -31.69
C THR A 43 -20.72 3.78 -31.45
N SER A 44 -19.76 3.02 -32.00
CA SER A 44 -18.52 3.51 -32.61
C SER A 44 -17.55 4.34 -31.75
N ALA A 45 -16.50 3.66 -31.27
CA ALA A 45 -15.27 4.28 -30.77
C ALA A 45 -14.59 5.07 -31.90
N LEU A 46 -14.96 6.33 -32.06
CA LEU A 46 -14.22 7.35 -32.79
C LEU A 46 -13.48 8.21 -31.78
N LEU A 47 -12.15 8.24 -31.94
CA LEU A 47 -11.16 9.13 -31.34
C LEU A 47 -11.75 10.48 -30.88
N GLN A 48 -12.12 10.59 -29.60
CA GLN A 48 -12.24 11.87 -28.93
C GLN A 48 -10.93 12.16 -28.21
N ALA A 49 -10.07 12.96 -28.85
CA ALA A 49 -9.01 13.68 -28.16
C ALA A 49 -9.66 14.63 -27.15
N ARG A 50 -9.75 14.17 -25.90
CA ARG A 50 -10.31 14.96 -24.80
C ARG A 50 -9.33 16.07 -24.45
N PHE A 51 -9.62 17.29 -24.91
CA PHE A 51 -9.03 18.53 -24.42
C PHE A 51 -9.55 18.83 -23.00
N VAL A 52 -9.09 18.06 -22.01
CA VAL A 52 -9.36 18.37 -20.60
C VAL A 52 -8.40 19.48 -20.17
N ALA A 53 -8.96 20.61 -19.75
CA ALA A 53 -8.20 21.68 -19.13
C ALA A 53 -7.52 21.18 -17.84
N SER A 54 -6.28 21.63 -17.60
CA SER A 54 -5.66 21.51 -16.28
C SER A 54 -6.61 22.12 -15.23
N SER A 55 -7.12 21.30 -14.32
CA SER A 55 -8.00 21.76 -13.23
C SER A 55 -7.27 22.65 -12.23
N VAL A 56 -5.95 22.78 -12.36
CA VAL A 56 -5.08 23.44 -11.40
C VAL A 56 -4.76 24.88 -11.83
N SER A 57 -4.73 25.20 -13.13
CA SER A 57 -4.34 26.54 -13.61
C SER A 57 -5.47 27.35 -14.27
N GLY A 58 -6.62 26.76 -14.57
CA GLY A 58 -7.77 27.47 -15.17
C GLY A 58 -7.48 28.06 -16.55
N ARG A 59 -6.35 27.72 -17.18
CA ARG A 59 -5.96 28.21 -18.50
C ARG A 59 -6.54 27.33 -19.62
N PRO A 60 -6.86 27.90 -20.80
CA PRO A 60 -7.35 27.13 -21.93
C PRO A 60 -6.32 26.08 -22.37
N GLY A 61 -6.79 24.86 -22.65
CA GLY A 61 -5.93 23.76 -23.08
C GLY A 61 -5.14 24.10 -24.35
N SER A 62 -3.85 23.78 -24.36
CA SER A 62 -2.93 24.10 -25.44
C SER A 62 -3.33 23.35 -26.73
N GLN A 63 -3.60 24.09 -27.80
CA GLN A 63 -4.08 23.51 -29.07
C GLN A 63 -2.95 22.98 -29.98
N THR A 64 -1.68 23.20 -29.63
CA THR A 64 -0.51 22.70 -30.39
C THR A 64 0.57 22.14 -29.47
N LEU A 65 1.40 21.21 -29.99
CA LEU A 65 2.53 20.61 -29.26
C LEU A 65 3.54 21.64 -28.74
N LYS A 66 3.77 22.71 -29.52
CA LYS A 66 4.66 23.81 -29.10
C LYS A 66 4.05 24.59 -27.93
N HIS A 67 2.74 24.83 -27.94
CA HIS A 67 2.04 25.47 -26.83
C HIS A 67 1.91 24.57 -25.59
N ALA A 68 1.85 23.25 -25.78
CA ALA A 68 1.93 22.30 -24.68
C ALA A 68 3.30 22.33 -24.00
N ALA A 69 4.38 22.33 -24.78
CA ALA A 69 5.74 22.43 -24.24
C ALA A 69 5.99 23.76 -23.51
N THR A 70 5.48 24.89 -24.02
CA THR A 70 5.60 26.18 -23.32
C THR A 70 4.76 26.20 -22.05
N ASN A 71 3.53 25.66 -22.07
CA ASN A 71 2.70 25.58 -20.86
C ASN A 71 3.33 24.68 -19.80
N VAL A 72 3.88 23.51 -20.17
CA VAL A 72 4.58 22.62 -19.23
C VAL A 72 5.83 23.29 -18.67
N LYS A 73 6.59 24.01 -19.50
CA LYS A 73 7.78 24.76 -19.06
C LYS A 73 7.42 25.89 -18.09
N GLU A 74 6.35 26.63 -18.37
CA GLU A 74 5.84 27.70 -17.48
C GLU A 74 5.26 27.13 -16.19
N GLU A 75 4.48 26.04 -16.25
CA GLU A 75 3.91 25.39 -15.08
C GLU A 75 4.98 24.76 -14.19
N LEU A 76 6.02 24.15 -14.78
CA LEU A 76 7.18 23.64 -14.05
C LEU A 76 7.99 24.78 -13.41
N GLY A 77 8.19 25.89 -14.13
CA GLY A 77 8.87 27.08 -13.62
C GLY A 77 8.14 27.72 -12.45
N ASN A 78 6.82 27.87 -12.56
CA ASN A 78 5.99 28.39 -11.47
C ASN A 78 5.95 27.43 -10.28
N SER A 79 5.82 26.12 -10.51
CA SER A 79 5.86 25.11 -9.44
C SER A 79 7.21 25.08 -8.71
N ALA A 80 8.31 25.25 -9.45
CA ALA A 80 9.64 25.36 -8.86
C ALA A 80 9.80 26.67 -8.06
N SER A 81 9.21 27.77 -8.52
CA SER A 81 9.20 29.05 -7.78
C SER A 81 8.34 29.01 -6.52
N ASP A 82 7.20 28.29 -6.55
CA ASP A 82 6.35 28.09 -5.37
C ASP A 82 7.00 27.11 -4.39
N LEU A 83 7.68 26.07 -4.88
CA LEU A 83 8.56 25.22 -4.07
C LEU A 83 9.67 26.06 -3.43
N ALA A 84 10.31 26.95 -4.18
CA ALA A 84 11.34 27.86 -3.67
C ALA A 84 10.80 28.83 -2.61
N LYS A 85 9.58 29.37 -2.78
CA LYS A 85 8.90 30.20 -1.77
C LYS A 85 8.54 29.41 -0.51
N VAL A 86 8.12 28.15 -0.64
CA VAL A 86 7.86 27.27 0.52
C VAL A 86 9.17 26.94 1.24
N ILE A 87 10.27 26.72 0.50
CA ILE A 87 11.62 26.52 1.06
C ILE A 87 12.12 27.78 1.77
N ALA A 88 11.93 28.96 1.17
CA ALA A 88 12.32 30.24 1.73
C ALA A 88 11.45 30.61 2.96
N GLY A 89 10.15 30.33 2.90
CA GLY A 89 9.21 30.56 4.00
C GLY A 89 9.46 29.66 5.22
N ALA A 90 10.12 28.52 5.03
CA ALA A 90 10.47 27.62 6.12
C ALA A 90 11.70 28.08 6.94
N ASN A 91 12.51 29.07 6.49
CA ASN A 91 13.75 29.43 7.20
C ASN A 91 14.33 30.86 7.04
N VAL A 92 13.67 31.85 6.41
CA VAL A 92 14.37 33.12 6.12
C VAL A 92 14.18 34.21 7.18
N THR A 93 15.29 34.54 7.86
CA THR A 93 15.55 35.86 8.47
C THR A 93 15.90 36.89 7.40
N VAL A 94 15.51 38.15 7.62
CA VAL A 94 15.55 39.34 6.74
C VAL A 94 16.80 39.55 5.87
N ASP A 95 17.95 38.94 6.17
CA ASP A 95 19.20 39.07 5.40
C ASP A 95 19.19 38.42 4.01
N THR A 96 18.25 37.53 3.70
CA THR A 96 18.17 36.87 2.38
C THR A 96 17.40 37.70 1.35
N VAL A 97 16.84 38.86 1.73
CA VAL A 97 16.04 39.73 0.84
C VAL A 97 16.91 40.67 -0.01
N ALA A 98 18.21 40.78 0.28
CA ALA A 98 19.09 41.76 -0.38
C ALA A 98 19.66 41.31 -1.74
N ASP A 99 19.53 40.04 -2.15
CA ASP A 99 20.25 39.51 -3.31
C ASP A 99 19.33 38.70 -4.26
N SER A 100 18.41 39.41 -4.90
CA SER A 100 17.31 38.91 -5.72
C SER A 100 17.63 38.72 -7.22
N SER A 101 18.90 38.52 -7.59
CA SER A 101 19.32 38.47 -9.00
C SER A 101 19.80 37.10 -9.53
N ALA A 102 19.82 36.05 -8.69
CA ALA A 102 20.36 34.73 -9.06
C ALA A 102 19.47 33.53 -8.66
N GLU A 103 18.15 33.65 -8.81
CA GLU A 103 17.20 32.57 -8.48
C GLU A 103 17.25 31.42 -9.50
N SER A 104 18.09 30.42 -9.24
CA SER A 104 17.97 29.09 -9.84
C SER A 104 18.07 28.05 -8.72
N PHE A 105 17.29 26.96 -8.83
CA PHE A 105 17.33 25.83 -7.90
C PHE A 105 18.76 25.34 -7.63
N VAL A 106 19.61 25.39 -8.66
CA VAL A 106 21.05 25.06 -8.60
C VAL A 106 21.83 26.05 -7.72
N GLY A 107 21.53 27.35 -7.80
CA GLY A 107 22.17 28.39 -7.00
C GLY A 107 21.86 28.25 -5.50
N ILE A 108 20.58 28.02 -5.17
CA ILE A 108 20.12 27.77 -3.79
C ILE A 108 20.77 26.49 -3.24
N THR A 109 20.75 25.42 -4.03
CA THR A 109 21.36 24.14 -3.65
C THR A 109 22.88 24.28 -3.45
N SER A 110 23.57 25.06 -4.28
CA SER A 110 25.01 25.31 -4.10
C SER A 110 25.31 26.07 -2.81
N LYS A 111 24.54 27.11 -2.47
CA LYS A 111 24.71 27.88 -1.23
C LYS A 111 24.54 26.98 -0.01
N ILE A 112 23.54 26.09 -0.04
CA ILE A 112 23.28 25.15 1.07
C ILE A 112 24.37 24.07 1.15
N ALA A 113 24.89 23.59 0.02
CA ALA A 113 26.02 22.65 0.00
C ALA A 113 27.30 23.25 0.60
N HIS A 114 27.48 24.58 0.52
CA HIS A 114 28.61 25.28 1.16
C HIS A 114 28.41 25.53 2.66
N GLU A 115 27.17 25.64 3.15
CA GLU A 115 26.87 25.84 4.57
C GLU A 115 26.94 24.54 5.40
N VAL A 116 26.72 23.39 4.78
CA VAL A 116 26.74 22.08 5.45
C VAL A 116 28.17 21.53 5.51
N PRO A 117 28.63 21.03 6.67
CA PRO A 117 29.92 20.34 6.75
C PRO A 117 30.00 19.17 5.75
N GLN A 118 31.01 19.18 4.87
CA GLN A 118 31.15 18.20 3.79
C GLN A 118 31.07 16.73 4.23
N PRO A 119 31.67 16.31 5.37
CA PRO A 119 31.56 14.92 5.81
C PRO A 119 30.11 14.49 6.06
N ILE A 120 29.29 15.40 6.61
CA ILE A 120 27.87 15.14 6.90
C ILE A 120 27.09 15.04 5.60
N LEU A 121 27.35 15.95 4.64
CA LEU A 121 26.68 15.96 3.35
C LEU A 121 26.93 14.66 2.57
N VAL A 122 28.19 14.21 2.49
CA VAL A 122 28.56 12.98 1.79
C VAL A 122 27.90 11.77 2.44
N LEU A 123 27.93 11.68 3.77
CA LEU A 123 27.28 10.58 4.50
C LEU A 123 25.76 10.58 4.31
N GLY A 124 25.12 11.76 4.28
CA GLY A 124 23.70 11.90 4.00
C GLY A 124 23.32 11.39 2.61
N LEU A 125 24.04 11.83 1.59
CA LEU A 125 23.82 11.41 0.20
C LEU A 125 24.12 9.92 0.02
N ALA A 126 25.18 9.40 0.65
CA ALA A 126 25.47 7.97 0.67
C ALA A 126 24.32 7.16 1.31
N GLY A 127 23.71 7.69 2.37
CA GLY A 127 22.50 7.13 2.97
C GLY A 127 21.28 7.10 2.03
N GLY A 128 21.28 7.90 0.96
CA GLY A 128 20.25 7.86 -0.09
C GLY A 128 20.42 6.73 -1.11
N ILE A 129 21.62 6.12 -1.21
CA ILE A 129 21.93 5.11 -2.24
C ILE A 129 20.97 3.91 -2.18
N PRO A 130 20.71 3.28 -1.02
CA PRO A 130 19.81 2.12 -0.97
C PRO A 130 18.38 2.45 -1.41
N TYR A 131 17.91 3.69 -1.17
CA TYR A 131 16.60 4.15 -1.65
C TYR A 131 16.53 4.28 -3.16
N VAL A 132 17.57 4.86 -3.77
CA VAL A 132 17.64 5.02 -5.22
C VAL A 132 17.70 3.66 -5.90
N VAL A 133 18.55 2.75 -5.38
CA VAL A 133 18.67 1.38 -5.90
C VAL A 133 17.33 0.65 -5.78
N ALA A 134 16.74 0.62 -4.58
CA ALA A 134 15.46 -0.06 -4.37
C ALA A 134 14.36 0.53 -5.28
N SER A 135 14.22 1.86 -5.33
CA SER A 135 13.21 2.50 -6.18
C SER A 135 13.43 2.28 -7.68
N ALA A 136 14.67 2.27 -8.15
CA ALA A 136 14.96 1.99 -9.56
C ALA A 136 14.62 0.53 -9.89
N THR A 137 14.99 -0.41 -9.02
CA THR A 137 14.67 -1.83 -9.20
C THR A 137 13.16 -2.09 -9.17
N THR A 138 12.41 -1.46 -8.26
CA THR A 138 10.96 -1.66 -8.17
C THR A 138 10.24 -1.13 -9.41
N VAL A 139 10.63 0.05 -9.91
CA VAL A 139 10.04 0.63 -11.12
C VAL A 139 10.39 -0.19 -12.36
N TYR A 140 11.64 -0.63 -12.49
CA TYR A 140 12.08 -1.46 -13.61
C TYR A 140 11.33 -2.80 -13.65
N LEU A 141 11.26 -3.50 -12.52
CA LEU A 141 10.60 -4.80 -12.44
C LEU A 141 9.08 -4.68 -12.58
N ALA A 142 8.47 -3.61 -12.05
CA ALA A 142 7.05 -3.36 -12.26
C ALA A 142 6.74 -3.11 -13.74
N TYR A 143 7.61 -2.37 -14.44
CA TYR A 143 7.49 -2.16 -15.88
C TYR A 143 7.60 -3.49 -16.66
N GLU A 144 8.62 -4.31 -16.39
CA GLU A 144 8.75 -5.61 -17.05
C GLU A 144 7.57 -6.53 -16.76
N ALA A 145 7.11 -6.60 -15.51
CA ALA A 145 5.93 -7.40 -15.13
C ALA A 145 4.67 -6.98 -15.89
N SER A 146 4.49 -5.67 -16.14
CA SER A 146 3.40 -5.15 -16.95
C SER A 146 3.50 -5.60 -18.41
N LEU A 147 4.71 -5.66 -18.99
CA LEU A 147 4.93 -6.17 -20.34
C LEU A 147 4.60 -7.67 -20.44
N ALA A 148 5.01 -8.50 -19.46
CA ALA A 148 4.58 -9.90 -19.41
C ALA A 148 3.06 -10.03 -19.38
N ALA A 149 2.40 -9.24 -18.53
CA ALA A 149 0.95 -9.27 -18.38
C ALA A 149 0.21 -8.94 -19.69
N SER A 150 0.83 -8.12 -20.55
CA SER A 150 0.31 -7.77 -21.88
C SER A 150 0.54 -8.85 -22.96
N GLY A 151 1.16 -9.98 -22.61
CA GLY A 151 1.45 -11.09 -23.53
C GLY A 151 2.75 -10.91 -24.32
N ALA A 152 3.60 -9.96 -23.95
CA ALA A 152 4.92 -9.81 -24.55
C ALA A 152 5.89 -10.86 -23.99
N VAL A 153 6.68 -11.48 -24.86
CA VAL A 153 7.76 -12.39 -24.44
C VAL A 153 8.89 -11.55 -23.85
N ILE A 154 8.95 -11.50 -22.52
CA ILE A 154 10.11 -10.95 -21.80
C ILE A 154 11.16 -12.04 -21.59
N GLY A 155 12.43 -11.63 -21.53
CA GLY A 155 13.56 -12.52 -21.24
C GLY A 155 13.69 -12.94 -19.78
N MET A 156 12.78 -12.50 -18.90
CA MET A 156 12.75 -12.83 -17.47
C MET A 156 11.47 -13.59 -17.12
N ASP A 157 11.62 -14.66 -16.35
CA ASP A 157 10.50 -15.40 -15.78
C ASP A 157 9.68 -14.48 -14.84
N PRO A 158 8.36 -14.34 -15.05
CA PRO A 158 7.50 -13.51 -14.20
C PRO A 158 7.59 -13.87 -12.70
N GLY A 159 7.79 -15.14 -12.36
CA GLY A 159 7.96 -15.58 -10.97
C GLY A 159 9.18 -14.95 -10.31
N VAL A 160 10.33 -14.97 -10.98
CA VAL A 160 11.56 -14.34 -10.50
C VAL A 160 11.40 -12.83 -10.35
N ALA A 161 10.81 -12.15 -11.34
CA ALA A 161 10.59 -10.70 -11.29
C ALA A 161 9.78 -10.27 -10.05
N LEU A 162 8.75 -11.04 -9.69
CA LEU A 162 7.92 -10.77 -8.51
C LEU A 162 8.67 -10.97 -7.19
N THR A 163 9.47 -12.05 -7.09
CA THR A 163 10.26 -12.30 -5.87
C THR A 163 11.29 -11.19 -5.64
N VAL A 164 11.95 -10.71 -6.70
CA VAL A 164 12.93 -9.63 -6.60
C VAL A 164 12.23 -8.30 -6.30
N LEU A 165 11.03 -8.05 -6.87
CA LEU A 165 10.22 -6.88 -6.56
C LEU A 165 9.83 -6.82 -5.08
N ASP A 166 9.36 -7.94 -4.52
CA ASP A 166 9.01 -8.02 -3.09
C ASP A 166 10.24 -7.83 -2.18
N GLN A 167 11.38 -8.42 -2.54
CA GLN A 167 12.64 -8.22 -1.82
C GLN A 167 13.09 -6.76 -1.86
N ALA A 168 12.97 -6.08 -3.00
CA ALA A 168 13.33 -4.67 -3.14
C ALA A 168 12.43 -3.76 -2.26
N LEU A 169 11.12 -4.02 -2.23
CA LEU A 169 10.18 -3.30 -1.37
C LEU A 169 10.46 -3.55 0.11
N ASN A 170 10.69 -4.80 0.51
CA ASN A 170 11.03 -5.15 1.89
C ASN A 170 12.37 -4.52 2.33
N LEU A 171 13.37 -4.49 1.43
CA LEU A 171 14.63 -3.79 1.68
C LEU A 171 14.39 -2.30 1.92
N GLN A 172 13.57 -1.66 1.09
CA GLN A 172 13.26 -0.23 1.23
C GLN A 172 12.51 0.07 2.54
N VAL A 173 11.55 -0.77 2.94
CA VAL A 173 10.81 -0.64 4.21
C VAL A 173 11.74 -0.85 5.41
N THR A 174 12.53 -1.91 5.42
CA THR A 174 13.44 -2.20 6.54
C THR A 174 14.51 -1.12 6.68
N TYR A 175 15.11 -0.70 5.57
CA TYR A 175 16.07 0.40 5.55
C TYR A 175 15.44 1.72 6.03
N GLY A 176 14.20 2.01 5.58
CA GLY A 176 13.51 3.21 6.02
C GLY A 176 13.13 3.22 7.50
N ALA A 177 12.81 2.06 8.07
CA ALA A 177 12.55 1.96 9.50
C ALA A 177 13.82 2.26 10.33
N VAL A 178 14.96 1.69 9.90
CA VAL A 178 16.27 1.94 10.51
C VAL A 178 16.65 3.42 10.38
N MET A 179 16.50 3.99 9.19
CA MET A 179 16.89 5.38 8.93
C MET A 179 16.01 6.36 9.72
N LEU A 180 14.70 6.18 9.72
CA LEU A 180 13.79 7.04 10.48
C LEU A 180 14.11 7.02 11.99
N SER A 181 14.44 5.85 12.53
CA SER A 181 14.88 5.68 13.92
C SER A 181 16.21 6.39 14.20
N PHE A 182 17.21 6.21 13.33
CA PHE A 182 18.52 6.85 13.43
C PHE A 182 18.41 8.38 13.37
N LEU A 183 17.58 8.90 12.47
CA LEU A 183 17.37 10.33 12.31
C LEU A 183 16.75 10.98 13.56
N GLY A 184 15.88 10.26 14.28
CA GLY A 184 15.36 10.70 15.58
C GLY A 184 16.46 10.79 16.65
N ALA A 185 17.36 9.81 16.70
CA ALA A 185 18.45 9.76 17.67
C ALA A 185 19.42 10.96 17.60
N LEU A 186 19.49 11.69 16.48
CA LEU A 186 20.26 12.93 16.39
C LEU A 186 19.84 13.97 17.44
N HIS A 187 18.55 14.01 17.81
CA HIS A 187 18.06 14.91 18.85
C HIS A 187 18.57 14.58 20.24
N TRP A 188 18.82 13.31 20.52
CA TRP A 188 19.48 12.88 21.76
C TRP A 188 20.94 13.32 21.76
N GLY A 189 21.65 13.11 20.65
CA GLY A 189 23.04 13.55 20.51
C GLY A 189 23.20 15.05 20.74
N MET A 190 22.30 15.86 20.18
CA MET A 190 22.32 17.31 20.39
C MET A 190 21.92 17.72 21.81
N GLU A 191 21.01 16.99 22.47
CA GLU A 191 20.67 17.22 23.89
C GLU A 191 21.86 16.93 24.81
N PHE A 192 22.55 15.82 24.58
CA PHE A 192 23.73 15.42 25.36
C PHE A 192 24.92 16.36 25.13
N ALA A 193 25.06 16.89 23.91
CA ALA A 193 26.05 17.92 23.59
C ALA A 193 25.69 19.32 24.14
N GLY A 194 24.50 19.51 24.72
CA GLY A 194 24.02 20.80 25.21
C GLY A 194 23.75 21.83 24.10
N TYR A 195 23.65 21.40 22.84
CA TYR A 195 23.49 22.31 21.70
C TYR A 195 22.11 22.96 21.71
N GLY A 196 22.04 24.29 21.65
CA GLY A 196 20.79 25.05 21.75
C GLY A 196 20.20 25.09 23.17
N GLY A 197 20.96 24.64 24.18
CA GLY A 197 20.54 24.52 25.58
C GLY A 197 19.72 23.25 25.86
N HIS A 198 19.71 22.83 27.12
CA HIS A 198 18.98 21.63 27.54
C HIS A 198 17.46 21.85 27.49
N LYS A 199 16.76 21.04 26.70
CA LYS A 199 15.30 21.05 26.59
C LYS A 199 14.65 19.88 27.34
N GLY A 200 15.48 18.95 27.85
CA GLY A 200 15.05 17.80 28.64
C GLY A 200 14.13 16.88 27.84
N PHE A 201 13.06 16.42 28.48
CA PHE A 201 12.17 15.40 27.94
C PHE A 201 11.50 15.75 26.61
N SER A 202 11.27 17.04 26.31
CA SER A 202 10.62 17.44 25.06
C SER A 202 11.44 17.07 23.83
N ARG A 203 12.76 17.31 23.87
CA ARG A 203 13.67 16.95 22.77
C ARG A 203 13.97 15.45 22.74
N LEU A 204 14.06 14.82 23.91
CA LEU A 204 14.22 13.37 23.99
C LEU A 204 13.02 12.63 23.37
N PHE A 205 11.79 13.10 23.64
CA PHE A 205 10.59 12.54 23.03
C PHE A 205 10.56 12.75 21.52
N LEU A 206 10.98 13.93 21.04
CA LEU A 206 11.12 14.20 19.61
C LEU A 206 12.12 13.25 18.93
N GLY A 207 13.15 12.80 19.65
CA GLY A 207 14.06 11.76 19.16
C GLY A 207 13.49 10.34 19.16
N VAL A 208 12.57 10.02 20.06
CA VAL A 208 11.91 8.69 20.16
C VAL A 208 10.75 8.54 19.18
N ALA A 209 9.99 9.62 18.95
CA ALA A 209 8.77 9.58 18.16
C ALA A 209 8.95 8.94 16.76
N PRO A 210 10.03 9.23 15.99
CA PRO A 210 10.27 8.59 14.70
C PRO A 210 10.43 7.08 14.81
N MET A 211 11.14 6.59 15.82
CA MET A 211 11.33 5.15 16.07
C MET A 211 10.01 4.44 16.39
N LEU A 212 9.15 5.07 17.20
CA LEU A 212 7.82 4.54 17.51
C LEU A 212 6.91 4.44 16.28
N VAL A 213 7.10 5.32 15.30
CA VAL A 213 6.40 5.24 14.01
C VAL A 213 7.05 4.19 13.10
N ALA A 214 8.38 4.11 13.09
CA ALA A 214 9.13 3.22 12.22
C ALA A 214 8.92 1.74 12.55
N TRP A 215 8.94 1.37 13.82
CA TRP A 215 8.88 -0.04 14.22
C TRP A 215 7.60 -0.75 13.75
N PRO A 216 6.37 -0.22 13.95
CA PRO A 216 5.15 -0.85 13.45
C PRO A 216 5.14 -1.10 11.95
N THR A 217 5.84 -0.27 11.16
CA THR A 217 5.86 -0.41 9.69
C THR A 217 6.54 -1.69 9.23
N LEU A 218 7.41 -2.30 10.05
CA LEU A 218 8.04 -3.59 9.75
C LEU A 218 7.05 -4.77 9.74
N GLY A 219 5.90 -4.63 10.41
CA GLY A 219 4.84 -5.65 10.41
C GLY A 219 3.71 -5.37 9.41
N MET A 220 3.81 -4.28 8.63
CA MET A 220 2.78 -3.88 7.67
C MET A 220 3.09 -4.42 6.28
N GLN A 221 2.06 -4.50 5.43
CA GLN A 221 2.26 -4.77 4.01
C GLN A 221 3.12 -3.66 3.38
N PRO A 222 4.07 -3.97 2.46
CA PRO A 222 5.09 -3.01 2.04
C PRO A 222 4.55 -1.68 1.52
N MET A 223 3.43 -1.67 0.79
CA MET A 223 2.82 -0.42 0.28
C MET A 223 2.32 0.50 1.40
N VAL A 224 1.66 -0.08 2.40
CA VAL A 224 1.16 0.68 3.56
C VAL A 224 2.33 1.15 4.41
N ALA A 225 3.33 0.28 4.61
CA ALA A 225 4.55 0.60 5.33
C ALA A 225 5.27 1.81 4.71
N LEU A 226 5.49 1.80 3.39
CA LEU A 226 6.12 2.89 2.64
C LEU A 226 5.34 4.20 2.75
N ALA A 227 4.01 4.16 2.66
CA ALA A 227 3.17 5.35 2.81
C ALA A 227 3.26 5.95 4.23
N VAL A 228 3.24 5.11 5.26
CA VAL A 228 3.40 5.54 6.66
C VAL A 228 4.81 6.09 6.90
N GLN A 229 5.85 5.44 6.37
CA GLN A 229 7.23 5.93 6.48
C GLN A 229 7.43 7.26 5.75
N TRP A 230 6.85 7.44 4.57
CA TRP A 230 6.85 8.73 3.86
C TRP A 230 6.25 9.86 4.70
N ALA A 231 5.10 9.59 5.35
CA ALA A 231 4.50 10.53 6.29
C ALA A 231 5.40 10.74 7.52
N GLY A 232 6.09 9.70 7.99
CA GLY A 232 7.06 9.76 9.07
C GLY A 232 8.27 10.66 8.76
N PHE A 233 8.90 10.50 7.61
CA PHE A 233 10.00 11.38 7.15
C PHE A 233 9.55 12.82 6.99
N THR A 234 8.36 13.03 6.43
CA THR A 234 7.77 14.36 6.25
C THR A 234 7.47 15.02 7.61
N GLY A 235 6.86 14.27 8.53
CA GLY A 235 6.56 14.73 9.89
C GLY A 235 7.82 15.02 10.70
N LEU A 236 8.86 14.19 10.57
CA LEU A 236 10.15 14.42 11.21
C LEU A 236 10.83 15.68 10.65
N TRP A 237 10.83 15.87 9.33
CA TRP A 237 11.33 17.11 8.72
C TRP A 237 10.58 18.34 9.26
N TYR A 238 9.25 18.27 9.35
CA TYR A 238 8.46 19.37 9.89
C TYR A 238 8.81 19.67 11.35
N ALA A 239 9.00 18.62 12.17
CA ALA A 239 9.45 18.75 13.55
C ALA A 239 10.86 19.35 13.64
N ASP A 240 11.78 18.94 12.77
CA ASP A 240 13.14 19.49 12.65
C ASP A 240 13.11 20.97 12.26
N SER A 241 12.23 21.36 11.34
CA SER A 241 12.07 22.76 10.93
C SER A 241 11.58 23.61 12.10
N LYS A 242 10.58 23.13 12.85
CA LYS A 242 10.08 23.82 14.05
C LYS A 242 11.16 23.91 15.15
N ALA A 243 11.94 22.84 15.34
CA ALA A 243 13.06 22.83 16.28
C ALA A 243 14.16 23.83 15.87
N THR A 244 14.40 23.99 14.56
CA THR A 244 15.35 24.97 14.02
C THR A 244 14.86 26.40 14.24
N MET A 245 13.58 26.67 13.99
CA MET A 245 12.95 27.96 14.28
C MET A 245 13.00 28.32 15.77
N ALA A 246 12.91 27.32 16.65
CA ALA A 246 13.03 27.49 18.09
C ALA A 246 14.50 27.62 18.57
N GLY A 247 15.49 27.56 17.67
CA GLY A 247 16.91 27.67 17.98
C GLY A 247 17.52 26.42 18.62
N TRP A 248 16.87 25.25 18.51
CA TRP A 248 17.36 24.01 19.11
C TRP A 248 18.43 23.35 18.25
N THR A 249 18.42 23.59 16.94
CA THR A 249 19.29 22.98 15.93
C THR A 249 19.93 24.07 15.05
N PRO A 250 21.07 23.79 14.39
CA PRO A 250 21.69 24.78 13.50
C PRO A 250 20.80 25.09 12.30
N LYS A 251 20.90 26.32 11.75
CA LYS A 251 20.07 26.78 10.62
C LYS A 251 20.20 25.89 9.38
N TRP A 252 21.41 25.41 9.09
CA TRP A 252 21.68 24.52 7.95
C TRP A 252 21.03 23.13 8.10
N TYR A 253 20.69 22.70 9.32
CA TYR A 253 20.19 21.35 9.58
C TYR A 253 18.80 21.11 8.99
N SER A 254 17.87 22.07 9.12
CA SER A 254 16.53 21.95 8.54
C SER A 254 16.57 21.89 7.02
N GLN A 255 17.38 22.75 6.39
CA GLN A 255 17.55 22.78 4.94
C GLN A 255 18.19 21.50 4.42
N TYR A 256 19.24 21.02 5.07
CA TYR A 256 19.86 19.74 4.75
C TYR A 256 18.85 18.57 4.85
N ARG A 257 18.08 18.51 5.95
CA ARG A 257 17.04 17.49 6.15
C ARG A 257 15.94 17.57 5.09
N PHE A 258 15.56 18.77 4.66
CA PHE A 258 14.57 18.97 3.61
C PHE A 258 14.97 18.28 2.31
N TYR A 259 16.19 18.51 1.81
CA TYR A 259 16.66 17.90 0.55
C TYR A 259 16.74 16.38 0.64
N LEU A 260 17.23 15.84 1.76
CA LEU A 260 17.27 14.40 1.97
C LEU A 260 15.87 13.78 2.06
N SER A 261 14.94 14.43 2.76
CA SER A 261 13.56 13.97 2.83
C SER A 261 12.86 14.03 1.48
N ILE A 262 13.17 15.01 0.61
CA ILE A 262 12.67 15.02 -0.77
C ILE A 262 13.27 13.87 -1.57
N LEU A 263 14.58 13.64 -1.49
CA LEU A 263 15.24 12.55 -2.19
C LEU A 263 14.64 11.19 -1.80
N VAL A 264 14.53 10.92 -0.50
CA VAL A 264 13.94 9.69 0.02
C VAL A 264 12.45 9.63 -0.33
N GLY A 265 11.74 10.73 -0.16
CA GLY A 265 10.30 10.82 -0.43
C GLY A 265 9.95 10.58 -1.89
N THR A 266 10.75 11.11 -2.82
CA THR A 266 10.59 10.86 -4.27
C THR A 266 10.89 9.42 -4.64
N CYS A 267 11.88 8.78 -4.01
CA CYS A 267 12.14 7.34 -4.18
C CYS A 267 10.96 6.48 -3.68
N ILE A 268 10.40 6.81 -2.51
CA ILE A 268 9.23 6.10 -1.96
C ILE A 268 8.00 6.29 -2.87
N ILE A 269 7.72 7.53 -3.28
CA ILE A 269 6.62 7.83 -4.21
C ILE A 269 6.85 7.12 -5.55
N GLY A 270 8.07 7.10 -6.07
CA GLY A 270 8.41 6.39 -7.30
C GLY A 270 8.15 4.89 -7.20
N SER A 271 8.46 4.28 -6.05
CA SER A 271 8.19 2.86 -5.79
C SER A 271 6.69 2.57 -5.69
N LEU A 272 5.93 3.43 -5.00
CA LEU A 272 4.46 3.38 -4.92
C LEU A 272 3.80 3.60 -6.30
N ALA A 273 4.30 4.55 -7.09
CA ALA A 273 3.79 4.86 -8.42
C ALA A 273 4.10 3.72 -9.40
N GLY A 274 5.33 3.20 -9.39
CA GLY A 274 5.72 2.07 -10.24
C GLY A 274 4.85 0.84 -9.98
N THR A 275 4.64 0.52 -8.71
CA THR A 275 3.80 -0.63 -8.33
C THR A 275 2.30 -0.39 -8.48
N SER A 276 1.81 0.85 -8.42
CA SER A 276 0.39 1.14 -8.67
C SER A 276 0.02 1.30 -10.15
N LEU A 277 0.95 1.77 -10.98
CA LEU A 277 0.73 1.95 -12.42
C LEU A 277 1.03 0.69 -13.23
N PHE A 278 2.12 0.00 -12.89
CA PHE A 278 2.62 -1.14 -13.66
C PHE A 278 2.62 -2.44 -12.84
N GLY A 279 2.62 -2.32 -11.52
CA GLY A 279 2.65 -3.47 -10.64
C GLY A 279 1.33 -4.24 -10.69
N PRO A 280 1.39 -5.58 -10.61
CA PRO A 280 0.21 -6.35 -10.31
C PRO A 280 -0.29 -5.93 -8.95
N VAL A 281 -1.52 -5.43 -8.87
CA VAL A 281 -2.14 -5.14 -7.58
C VAL A 281 -2.03 -6.42 -6.73
N ALA A 282 -1.31 -6.31 -5.60
CA ALA A 282 -0.88 -7.38 -4.70
C ALA A 282 -2.03 -8.11 -3.95
N GLY A 283 -3.19 -8.24 -4.58
CA GLY A 283 -4.37 -8.92 -4.05
C GLY A 283 -5.02 -9.94 -4.98
N HIS A 284 -4.95 -9.81 -6.31
CA HIS A 284 -5.79 -10.65 -7.19
C HIS A 284 -5.29 -10.90 -8.63
N GLY A 285 -4.04 -10.59 -8.96
CA GLY A 285 -3.53 -10.75 -10.34
C GLY A 285 -2.91 -12.11 -10.66
N PHE A 286 -1.85 -12.49 -9.93
CA PHE A 286 -0.96 -13.58 -10.35
C PHE A 286 -1.01 -14.83 -9.49
N ILE A 287 -1.27 -14.74 -8.17
CA ILE A 287 -1.56 -15.95 -7.36
C ILE A 287 -2.85 -16.61 -7.86
N THR A 288 -3.83 -15.81 -8.25
CA THR A 288 -5.04 -16.29 -8.94
C THR A 288 -4.69 -16.90 -10.28
N HIS A 289 -3.81 -16.30 -11.09
CA HIS A 289 -3.36 -16.91 -12.35
C HIS A 289 -2.65 -18.24 -12.13
N ASP A 290 -1.68 -18.34 -11.23
CA ASP A 290 -1.00 -19.60 -10.90
C ASP A 290 -1.97 -20.62 -10.30
N LEU A 291 -2.90 -20.19 -9.43
CA LEU A 291 -3.94 -21.07 -8.91
C LEU A 291 -4.92 -21.50 -10.00
N ASP A 292 -5.24 -20.63 -10.95
CA ASP A 292 -6.12 -20.91 -12.07
C ASP A 292 -5.41 -21.84 -13.05
N GLU A 293 -4.15 -21.62 -13.36
CA GLU A 293 -3.28 -22.49 -14.14
C GLU A 293 -3.09 -23.85 -13.48
N LEU A 294 -2.84 -23.90 -12.16
CA LEU A 294 -2.82 -25.14 -11.38
C LEU A 294 -4.20 -25.82 -11.35
N ARG A 295 -5.30 -25.06 -11.32
CA ARG A 295 -6.67 -25.61 -11.46
C ARG A 295 -6.90 -26.13 -12.87
N GLU A 296 -6.35 -25.50 -13.90
CA GLU A 296 -6.44 -25.91 -15.29
C GLU A 296 -5.62 -27.17 -15.54
N GLU A 297 -4.39 -27.22 -15.06
CA GLU A 297 -3.54 -28.42 -15.07
C GLU A 297 -4.21 -29.54 -14.30
N ARG A 298 -4.73 -29.27 -13.10
CA ARG A 298 -5.49 -30.26 -12.33
C ARG A 298 -6.71 -30.72 -13.10
N ARG A 299 -7.45 -29.83 -13.79
CA ARG A 299 -8.62 -30.17 -14.61
C ARG A 299 -8.24 -31.01 -15.83
N LYS A 300 -7.09 -30.73 -16.48
CA LYS A 300 -6.54 -31.51 -17.59
C LYS A 300 -6.05 -32.89 -17.14
N ASN A 301 -5.44 -32.97 -15.96
CA ASN A 301 -4.89 -34.20 -15.38
C ASN A 301 -5.88 -34.95 -14.49
N MET A 302 -7.10 -34.43 -14.27
CA MET A 302 -8.13 -35.13 -13.51
C MET A 302 -8.65 -36.26 -14.40
N PRO A 303 -8.47 -37.53 -14.04
CA PRO A 303 -9.11 -38.61 -14.78
C PRO A 303 -10.61 -38.38 -14.70
N ALA A 304 -11.30 -38.34 -15.84
CA ALA A 304 -12.75 -38.28 -15.89
C ALA A 304 -13.29 -39.54 -15.19
N LYS A 305 -13.60 -39.43 -13.88
CA LYS A 305 -14.36 -40.45 -13.13
C LYS A 305 -15.83 -40.39 -13.55
N HIS A 306 -16.10 -40.52 -14.83
CA HIS A 306 -17.44 -40.75 -15.35
C HIS A 306 -17.49 -42.20 -15.83
N GLY A 307 -17.92 -43.08 -14.93
CA GLY A 307 -18.26 -44.45 -15.29
C GLY A 307 -19.70 -44.48 -15.79
N MET A 308 -19.92 -44.89 -17.04
CA MET A 308 -21.25 -45.25 -17.52
C MET A 308 -21.60 -46.61 -16.91
N ILE A 309 -22.50 -46.64 -15.92
CA ILE A 309 -23.04 -47.91 -15.40
C ILE A 309 -24.13 -48.37 -16.37
N GLN A 310 -23.88 -49.44 -17.13
CA GLN A 310 -24.90 -49.98 -18.04
C GLN A 310 -25.93 -50.83 -17.28
N GLY A 311 -27.20 -50.48 -17.40
CA GLY A 311 -28.33 -51.24 -16.85
C GLY A 311 -29.55 -50.36 -16.55
N PRO A 312 -30.71 -50.95 -16.23
CA PRO A 312 -31.82 -50.19 -15.67
C PRO A 312 -31.44 -49.79 -14.23
N ILE A 313 -31.33 -48.49 -13.98
CA ILE A 313 -30.87 -47.95 -12.69
C ILE A 313 -31.93 -46.99 -12.16
N GLU A 314 -32.19 -47.04 -10.87
CA GLU A 314 -33.12 -46.16 -10.17
C GLU A 314 -32.37 -45.39 -9.09
N ALA A 315 -32.60 -44.08 -9.03
CA ALA A 315 -32.01 -43.21 -8.02
C ALA A 315 -33.00 -43.08 -6.85
N VAL A 316 -32.63 -43.62 -5.69
CA VAL A 316 -33.44 -43.56 -4.47
C VAL A 316 -32.80 -42.54 -3.52
N PRO A 317 -33.59 -41.69 -2.83
CA PRO A 317 -33.07 -40.79 -1.81
C PRO A 317 -32.34 -41.59 -0.73
N ALA A 318 -31.14 -41.13 -0.37
CA ALA A 318 -30.33 -41.83 0.61
C ALA A 318 -30.87 -41.64 2.04
N PRO A 319 -30.70 -42.64 2.93
CA PRO A 319 -31.05 -42.52 4.33
C PRO A 319 -30.22 -41.46 5.07
N GLU A 320 -30.73 -40.97 6.20
CA GLU A 320 -30.17 -39.82 6.96
C GLU A 320 -28.73 -40.04 7.49
N ASP A 321 -28.22 -41.26 7.42
CA ASP A 321 -26.86 -41.68 7.82
C ASP A 321 -25.85 -41.72 6.66
N ALA A 322 -26.26 -41.40 5.44
CA ALA A 322 -25.42 -41.50 4.26
C ALA A 322 -24.69 -40.18 3.93
N GLU A 323 -23.41 -40.29 3.55
CA GLU A 323 -22.59 -39.14 3.11
C GLU A 323 -23.05 -38.50 1.79
N HIS A 324 -23.97 -39.12 1.05
CA HIS A 324 -24.39 -38.68 -0.29
C HIS A 324 -25.91 -38.70 -0.40
N PHE A 325 -26.50 -37.69 -1.06
CA PHE A 325 -27.95 -37.45 -1.11
C PHE A 325 -28.76 -38.49 -1.91
N THR A 326 -28.13 -39.26 -2.79
CA THR A 326 -28.79 -40.26 -3.64
C THR A 326 -27.95 -41.53 -3.74
N ARG A 327 -28.60 -42.69 -3.58
CA ARG A 327 -28.00 -44.00 -3.84
C ARG A 327 -28.57 -44.54 -5.16
N ILE A 328 -27.67 -45.03 -6.02
CA ILE A 328 -27.99 -45.57 -7.34
C ILE A 328 -28.06 -47.10 -7.23
N HIS A 329 -29.24 -47.71 -7.43
CA HIS A 329 -29.43 -49.17 -7.35
C HIS A 329 -29.78 -49.76 -8.73
N LYS A 330 -29.28 -50.96 -9.04
CA LYS A 330 -29.63 -51.71 -10.25
C LYS A 330 -31.06 -52.26 -10.10
N ARG A 331 -31.96 -51.89 -11.00
CA ARG A 331 -33.35 -52.35 -11.03
C ARG A 331 -33.40 -53.80 -11.50
N GLU A 332 -33.99 -54.68 -10.72
CA GLU A 332 -34.22 -56.07 -11.13
C GLU A 332 -35.36 -56.11 -12.16
N ILE A 333 -35.07 -56.57 -13.39
CA ILE A 333 -36.10 -56.85 -14.39
C ILE A 333 -36.72 -58.20 -14.02
N LYS A 334 -37.95 -58.20 -13.50
CA LYS A 334 -38.74 -59.44 -13.36
C LYS A 334 -39.00 -60.00 -14.77
N LYS A 335 -38.40 -61.13 -15.11
CA LYS A 335 -38.82 -61.95 -16.24
C LYS A 335 -40.11 -62.65 -15.85
N GLU A 336 -41.22 -62.23 -16.45
CA GLU A 336 -42.44 -63.03 -16.47
C GLU A 336 -42.31 -64.12 -17.55
N GLY A 337 -42.45 -65.38 -17.13
CA GLY A 337 -42.79 -66.53 -17.99
C GLY A 337 -41.65 -67.51 -18.33
N GLU A 338 -41.54 -68.61 -17.57
CA GLU A 338 -41.71 -70.00 -18.07
C GLU A 338 -41.32 -71.07 -17.02
N GLY A 339 -42.29 -71.92 -16.66
CA GLY A 339 -42.20 -73.39 -16.57
C GLY A 339 -41.15 -74.12 -15.72
N GLU A 340 -41.65 -74.79 -14.67
CA GLU A 340 -41.29 -76.13 -14.14
C GLU A 340 -39.84 -76.65 -14.08
N GLY A 341 -39.45 -77.16 -12.89
CA GLY A 341 -38.40 -78.19 -12.78
C GLY A 341 -37.79 -78.37 -11.39
N LYS A 342 -38.19 -79.44 -10.69
CA LYS A 342 -37.68 -79.95 -9.39
C LYS A 342 -36.15 -80.07 -9.28
N GLY A 343 -35.62 -79.97 -8.05
CA GLY A 343 -34.38 -80.66 -7.66
C GLY A 343 -33.82 -80.29 -6.28
N LYS A 344 -33.87 -81.24 -5.33
CA LYS A 344 -33.17 -81.25 -4.02
C LYS A 344 -31.64 -81.44 -4.19
N GLY A 345 -30.86 -81.02 -3.19
CA GLY A 345 -29.49 -81.48 -2.89
C GLY A 345 -28.62 -80.35 -2.30
N GLU A 346 -28.42 -80.28 -0.98
CA GLU A 346 -27.24 -80.80 -0.24
C GLU A 346 -25.88 -80.13 -0.55
N GLY A 347 -25.31 -79.48 0.46
CA GLY A 347 -23.93 -79.73 0.91
C GLY A 347 -22.72 -79.10 0.21
N SER A 348 -22.01 -78.28 0.99
CA SER A 348 -20.54 -78.30 1.19
C SER A 348 -19.67 -77.22 0.55
N LYS A 349 -18.94 -76.55 1.48
CA LYS A 349 -17.69 -75.78 1.44
C LYS A 349 -17.64 -74.39 0.82
#